data_AF-A0A661WVS4-F1
#
_entry.id   AF-A0A661WVS4-F1
#
_cell.length_a   1.000
_cell.length_b   1.000
_cell.length_c   1.000
_cell.angle_alpha   90.00
_cell.angle_beta   90.00
_cell.angle_gamma   90.00
#
_symmetry.space_group_name_H-M   'P 1'
#
loop_
_entity.id
_entity.type
_entity.pdbx_description
1 polymer ?
#
loop_
_entity_poly.entity_id
_entity_poly.type
_entity_poly.pdbx_seq_one_letter_code
_entity_poly.pdbx_strand_id
1 'polypeptide(L)'
;MQRRWIILPFVLIILATCLQAQQKDKIIFSHKLHVQDQEVECLDCHGKVTESVKSTDVLLPDMQTCYNCHDEDETPCSKCHTNPDDP
;
A
#
# COMPACT_ATOMS: atom_id res chain seq x y z
N MET A 1 38.91 20.16 27.45
CA MET A 1 37.71 20.99 27.22
C MET A 1 37.33 21.12 25.72
N GLN A 2 37.48 20.07 24.89
CA GLN A 2 37.38 20.23 23.41
C GLN A 2 36.68 19.06 22.67
N ARG A 3 36.14 18.04 23.36
CA ARG A 3 35.51 16.86 22.71
C ARG A 3 34.01 17.03 22.40
N ARG A 4 33.36 18.08 22.93
CA ARG A 4 31.91 18.30 22.77
C ARG A 4 31.51 18.66 21.34
N TRP A 5 32.41 19.30 20.59
CA TRP A 5 32.16 19.81 19.23
C TRP A 5 32.22 18.74 18.12
N ILE A 6 32.78 17.55 18.42
CA ILE A 6 32.86 16.42 17.46
C ILE A 6 31.63 15.51 17.59
N ILE A 7 30.99 15.47 18.76
CA ILE A 7 29.83 14.61 19.04
C ILE A 7 28.55 15.19 18.41
N LEU A 8 28.40 16.51 18.41
CA LEU A 8 27.24 17.23 17.85
C LEU A 8 26.97 16.92 16.36
N PRO A 9 27.94 16.97 15.43
CA PRO A 9 27.67 16.63 14.02
C PRO A 9 27.33 15.14 13.84
N PHE A 10 27.90 14.25 14.64
CA PHE A 10 27.60 12.80 14.58
C PHE A 10 26.18 12.49 15.05
N VAL A 11 25.70 13.16 16.11
CA VAL A 11 24.33 13.05 16.60
C VAL A 11 23.32 13.65 15.60
N LEU A 12 23.65 14.76 14.95
CA LEU A 12 22.82 15.37 13.91
C LEU A 12 22.67 14.50 12.66
N ILE A 13 23.71 13.77 12.25
CA ILE A 13 23.65 12.81 11.13
C ILE A 13 22.76 11.60 11.49
N ILE A 14 22.86 11.09 12.73
CA ILE A 14 22.01 9.99 13.22
C ILE A 14 20.54 10.43 13.33
N LEU A 15 20.28 11.68 13.73
CA LEU A 15 18.93 12.23 13.78
C LEU A 15 18.34 12.44 12.36
N ALA A 16 19.18 12.88 11.42
CA ALA A 16 18.77 13.13 10.02
C ALA A 16 18.46 11.84 9.25
N THR A 17 19.14 10.73 9.55
CA THR A 17 18.84 9.41 8.98
C THR A 17 17.54 8.80 9.53
N CYS A 18 17.22 9.06 10.81
CA CYS A 18 15.91 8.72 11.39
C CYS A 18 14.73 9.51 10.77
N LEU A 19 15.04 10.61 10.07
CA LEU A 19 14.09 11.49 9.38
C LEU A 19 13.85 11.11 7.91
N GLN A 20 14.34 9.96 7.45
CA GLN A 20 13.88 9.39 6.18
C GLN A 20 12.46 8.85 6.40
N ALA A 21 11.50 9.76 6.26
CA ALA A 21 10.07 9.47 6.31
C ALA A 21 9.76 8.22 5.48
N GLN A 22 9.24 7.19 6.14
CA GLN A 22 8.78 5.95 5.54
C GLN A 22 7.84 6.28 4.38
N GLN A 23 8.15 5.78 3.17
CA GLN A 23 7.33 6.04 1.99
C GLN A 23 5.96 5.37 2.21
N LYS A 24 4.89 6.17 2.20
CA LYS A 24 3.52 5.63 2.35
C LYS A 24 3.23 4.66 1.21
N ASP A 25 2.91 3.43 1.58
CA ASP A 25 2.55 2.40 0.62
C ASP A 25 1.21 2.68 -0.08
N LYS A 26 1.09 2.14 -1.30
CA LYS A 26 -0.04 2.25 -2.21
C LYS A 26 -0.15 0.98 -3.03
N ILE A 27 -1.36 0.65 -3.44
CA ILE A 27 -1.63 -0.43 -4.37
C ILE A 27 -1.53 0.05 -5.82
N ILE A 28 -0.74 -0.67 -6.61
CA ILE A 28 -0.67 -0.58 -8.07
C ILE A 28 -1.85 -1.38 -8.61
N PHE A 29 -2.85 -0.70 -9.14
CA PHE A 29 -4.07 -1.35 -9.61
C PHE A 29 -4.55 -0.78 -10.96
N SER A 30 -4.91 -1.68 -11.88
CA SER A 30 -5.51 -1.33 -13.16
C SER A 30 -6.96 -1.82 -13.22
N HIS A 31 -7.92 -0.91 -13.05
CA HIS A 31 -9.35 -1.24 -13.13
C HIS A 31 -9.73 -1.75 -14.52
N LYS A 32 -9.12 -1.19 -15.58
CA LYS A 32 -9.33 -1.62 -16.96
C LYS A 32 -8.91 -3.07 -17.17
N LEU A 33 -7.72 -3.45 -16.69
CA LEU A 33 -7.20 -4.81 -16.88
C LEU A 33 -8.16 -5.84 -16.29
N HIS A 34 -8.63 -5.59 -15.06
CA HIS A 34 -9.53 -6.53 -14.37
C HIS A 34 -10.91 -6.60 -15.04
N VAL A 35 -11.53 -5.45 -15.33
CA VAL A 35 -12.92 -5.42 -15.83
C VAL A 35 -13.02 -5.69 -17.33
N GLN A 36 -12.14 -5.11 -18.15
CA GLN A 36 -12.24 -5.21 -19.61
C GLN A 36 -11.46 -6.38 -20.19
N ASP A 37 -10.23 -6.62 -19.70
CA ASP A 37 -9.33 -7.58 -20.32
C ASP A 37 -9.44 -8.97 -19.65
N GLN A 38 -9.85 -9.03 -18.38
CA GLN A 38 -10.02 -10.28 -17.60
C GLN A 38 -11.49 -10.59 -17.27
N GLU A 39 -12.41 -9.71 -17.67
CA GLU A 39 -13.86 -9.93 -17.54
C GLU A 39 -14.32 -10.21 -16.09
N VAL A 40 -13.65 -9.63 -15.11
CA VAL A 40 -14.04 -9.71 -13.69
C VAL A 40 -15.30 -8.87 -13.44
N GLU A 41 -16.27 -9.43 -12.71
CA GLU A 41 -17.55 -8.78 -12.47
C GLU A 41 -17.43 -7.67 -11.41
N CYS A 42 -18.26 -6.64 -11.53
CA CYS A 42 -18.22 -5.49 -10.63
C CYS A 42 -18.36 -5.88 -9.15
N LEU A 43 -19.23 -6.87 -8.88
CA LEU A 43 -19.55 -7.32 -7.53
C LEU A 43 -18.45 -8.18 -6.89
N ASP A 44 -17.53 -8.71 -7.69
CA ASP A 44 -16.41 -9.51 -7.17
C ASP A 44 -15.48 -8.65 -6.30
N CYS A 45 -15.33 -7.37 -6.66
CA CYS A 45 -14.55 -6.39 -5.89
C CYS A 45 -15.44 -5.47 -5.02
N HIS A 46 -16.63 -5.12 -5.49
CA HIS A 46 -17.52 -4.17 -4.83
C HIS A 46 -18.68 -4.85 -4.09
N GLY A 47 -18.41 -5.91 -3.34
CA GLY A 47 -19.45 -6.75 -2.71
C GLY A 47 -20.40 -6.02 -1.74
N LYS A 48 -19.97 -4.89 -1.15
CA LYS A 48 -20.80 -4.07 -0.25
C LYS A 48 -21.51 -2.90 -0.94
N VAL A 49 -21.37 -2.74 -2.26
CA VAL A 49 -21.93 -1.58 -2.97
C VAL A 49 -23.44 -1.46 -2.79
N THR A 50 -24.14 -2.58 -2.63
CA THR A 50 -25.59 -2.62 -2.40
C THR A 50 -25.99 -2.11 -1.01
N GLU A 51 -25.05 -2.05 -0.07
CA GLU A 51 -25.23 -1.50 1.28
C GLU A 51 -24.91 0.00 1.34
N SER A 52 -24.36 0.57 0.26
CA SER A 52 -24.06 2.00 0.19
C SER A 52 -25.34 2.83 0.28
N VAL A 53 -25.34 3.80 1.19
CA VAL A 53 -26.48 4.71 1.41
C VAL A 53 -26.17 6.08 0.80
N LYS A 54 -24.89 6.43 0.64
CA LYS A 54 -24.45 7.71 0.08
C LYS A 54 -23.38 7.47 -0.99
N SER A 55 -23.38 8.32 -2.01
CA SER A 55 -22.33 8.33 -3.04
C SER A 55 -20.92 8.62 -2.53
N THR A 56 -20.79 9.08 -1.29
CA THR A 56 -19.50 9.35 -0.62
C THR A 56 -18.98 8.17 0.20
N ASP A 57 -19.71 7.06 0.25
CA ASP A 57 -19.28 5.89 1.02
C ASP A 57 -18.05 5.26 0.36
N VAL A 58 -16.99 5.04 1.15
CA VAL A 58 -15.75 4.41 0.67
C VAL A 58 -15.78 2.94 1.04
N LEU A 59 -16.32 2.13 0.13
CA LEU A 59 -16.47 0.68 0.30
C LEU A 59 -15.48 -0.06 -0.60
N LEU A 60 -14.19 0.23 -0.40
CA LEU A 60 -13.12 -0.46 -1.13
C LEU A 60 -12.97 -1.90 -0.62
N PRO A 61 -12.58 -2.83 -1.50
CA PRO A 61 -12.26 -4.20 -1.10
C PRO A 61 -11.11 -4.22 -0.10
N ASP A 62 -11.11 -5.25 0.75
CA ASP A 62 -9.95 -5.60 1.57
C ASP A 62 -8.96 -6.45 0.78
N MET A 63 -7.79 -6.70 1.38
CA MET A 63 -6.74 -7.54 0.79
C MET A 63 -7.24 -8.96 0.47
N GLN A 64 -8.12 -9.51 1.31
CA GLN A 64 -8.64 -10.87 1.12
C GLN A 64 -9.43 -11.01 -0.17
N THR A 65 -10.14 -9.94 -0.58
CA THR A 65 -10.88 -9.91 -1.84
C THR A 65 -9.97 -10.13 -3.05
N CYS A 66 -8.73 -9.60 -3.02
CA CYS A 66 -7.75 -9.81 -4.07
C CYS A 66 -7.34 -11.30 -4.16
N TYR A 67 -7.18 -11.95 -3.02
CA TYR A 67 -6.78 -13.36 -2.92
C TYR A 67 -7.89 -14.36 -3.27
N ASN A 68 -9.12 -13.90 -3.54
CA ASN A 68 -10.14 -14.76 -4.13
C ASN A 68 -9.74 -15.25 -5.53
N CYS A 69 -8.87 -14.49 -6.22
CA CYS A 69 -8.38 -14.81 -7.56
C CYS A 69 -6.86 -14.92 -7.62
N HIS A 70 -6.13 -14.08 -6.87
CA HIS A 70 -4.67 -14.15 -6.81
C HIS A 70 -4.24 -15.19 -5.78
N ASP A 71 -3.30 -16.05 -6.16
CA ASP A 71 -2.66 -16.96 -5.21
C ASP A 71 -1.63 -16.18 -4.38
N GLU A 72 -1.73 -16.27 -3.04
CA GLU A 72 -0.82 -15.58 -2.11
C GLU A 72 0.62 -16.11 -2.23
N ASP A 73 0.79 -17.40 -2.49
CA ASP A 73 2.10 -18.03 -2.63
C ASP A 73 2.78 -17.66 -3.97
N GLU A 74 1.97 -17.37 -5.00
CA GLU A 74 2.47 -17.01 -6.34
C GLU A 74 2.51 -15.49 -6.61
N THR A 75 1.89 -14.68 -5.74
CA THR A 75 1.76 -13.23 -5.92
C THR A 75 2.57 -12.48 -4.84
N PRO A 76 3.87 -12.21 -5.07
CA PRO A 76 4.67 -11.51 -4.07
C PRO A 76 4.20 -10.06 -3.89
N CYS A 77 4.40 -9.52 -2.68
CA CYS A 77 3.90 -8.19 -2.26
C CYS A 77 4.23 -7.09 -3.28
N SER A 78 5.41 -7.14 -3.89
CA SER A 78 5.90 -6.15 -4.87
C SER A 78 5.10 -6.10 -6.19
N LYS A 79 4.21 -7.05 -6.45
CA LYS A 79 3.27 -7.01 -7.57
C LYS A 79 2.11 -6.03 -7.33
N CYS A 80 1.78 -5.80 -6.07
CA CYS A 80 0.66 -4.96 -5.67
C CYS A 80 1.14 -3.69 -4.97
N HIS A 81 2.07 -3.80 -4.03
CA HIS A 81 2.52 -2.70 -3.18
C HIS A 81 3.65 -1.90 -3.84
N THR A 82 3.55 -0.57 -3.78
CA THR A 82 4.65 0.34 -4.17
C THR A 82 5.81 0.33 -3.18
N ASN A 83 5.56 -0.12 -1.95
CA ASN A 83 6.54 -0.33 -0.89
C ASN A 83 6.29 -1.71 -0.23
N PRO A 84 6.84 -2.80 -0.78
CA PRO A 84 6.56 -4.17 -0.33
C PRO A 84 7.19 -4.54 1.02
N ASP A 85 8.14 -3.74 1.53
CA ASP A 85 8.79 -3.98 2.82
C ASP A 85 7.93 -3.50 4.01
N ASP A 86 6.90 -2.68 3.73
CA ASP A 86 5.93 -2.13 4.70
C ASP A 86 4.55 -1.94 4.02
N PRO A 87 3.85 -3.05 3.70
CA PRO A 87 2.57 -3.05 2.98
C PRO A 87 1.35 -2.58 3.79
#